data_AF-A0A944LFH1-F1
#
_entry.id   AF-A0A944LFH1-F1
#
_cell.length_a   1.000
_cell.length_b   1.000
_cell.length_c   1.000
_cell.angle_alpha   90.00
_cell.angle_beta   90.00
_cell.angle_gamma   90.00
#
_symmetry.space_group_name_H-M   'P 1'
#
loop_
_entity.id
_entity.type
_entity.pdbx_description
1 polymer ?
#
loop_
_entity_poly.entity_id
_entity_poly.type
_entity_poly.pdbx_seq_one_letter_code
_entity_poly.pdbx_strand_id
1 'polypeptide(L)'
;MDLSGIVDGENGGQLRIELNSRRELSFPEQRLVEQWHAAVYFADDSADLEDEDDAQIVGHAHVVKCRLGEPAVFDILDSLEPDLHAVSAAVIDPVSGCPTEEVEDEVEGFGQDFLILNRVQMAKGWRGEALAAGLLQKSLAH
;
A
#
# COMPACT_ATOMS: atom_id res chain seq x y z
N MET A 1 3.77 -14.47 8.72
CA MET A 1 3.36 -14.28 10.12
C MET A 1 1.86 -14.45 10.14
N ASP A 2 1.35 -15.36 10.96
CA ASP A 2 -0.09 -15.62 11.08
C ASP A 2 -0.74 -14.48 11.89
N LEU A 3 -1.65 -13.74 11.26
CA LEU A 3 -2.37 -12.62 11.89
C LEU A 3 -3.74 -13.07 12.43
N SER A 4 -4.06 -14.37 12.36
CA SER A 4 -5.26 -14.97 12.97
C SER A 4 -5.41 -14.62 14.46
N GLY A 5 -4.29 -14.37 15.16
CA GLY A 5 -4.29 -14.07 16.59
C GLY A 5 -4.53 -12.61 17.00
N ILE A 6 -4.72 -11.66 16.06
CA ILE A 6 -4.88 -10.23 16.45
C ILE A 6 -6.30 -9.89 16.89
N VAL A 7 -7.32 -10.64 16.45
CA VAL A 7 -8.71 -10.46 16.92
C VAL A 7 -9.38 -11.83 17.07
N ASP A 8 -8.78 -12.72 17.86
CA ASP A 8 -9.49 -13.88 18.44
C ASP A 8 -10.30 -13.41 19.68
N GLY A 9 -10.89 -12.22 19.56
CA GLY A 9 -11.50 -11.43 20.63
C GLY A 9 -12.99 -11.69 20.71
N GLU A 10 -13.37 -12.75 21.43
CA GLU A 10 -14.68 -13.00 22.05
C GLU A 10 -15.96 -13.02 21.15
N ASN A 11 -15.88 -12.72 19.85
CA ASN A 11 -17.05 -12.52 18.99
C ASN A 11 -17.11 -13.39 17.71
N GLY A 12 -16.32 -14.47 17.61
CA GLY A 12 -16.47 -15.47 16.54
C GLY A 12 -16.50 -14.88 15.13
N GLY A 13 -15.52 -14.06 14.78
CA GLY A 13 -15.41 -13.51 13.43
C GLY A 13 -13.97 -13.56 12.92
N GLN A 14 -13.81 -13.73 11.62
CA GLN A 14 -12.53 -13.90 10.95
C GLN A 14 -12.12 -12.66 10.15
N LEU A 15 -10.86 -12.27 10.25
CA LEU A 15 -10.25 -11.20 9.45
C LEU A 15 -9.45 -11.77 8.28
N ARG A 16 -9.71 -11.29 7.07
CA ARG A 16 -8.94 -11.61 5.86
C ARG A 16 -8.32 -10.35 5.28
N ILE A 17 -7.01 -10.40 5.00
CA ILE A 17 -6.32 -9.34 4.27
C ILE A 17 -6.04 -9.84 2.86
N GLU A 18 -6.54 -9.14 1.87
CA GLU A 18 -6.21 -9.38 0.46
C GLU A 18 -5.24 -8.31 -0.03
N LEU A 19 -4.23 -8.76 -0.76
CA LEU A 19 -3.32 -7.88 -1.47
C LEU A 19 -3.50 -8.15 -2.96
N ASN A 20 -4.04 -7.17 -3.67
CA ASN A 20 -4.24 -7.25 -5.11
C ASN A 20 -3.25 -6.30 -5.78
N SER A 21 -2.25 -6.87 -6.47
CA SER A 21 -1.42 -6.10 -7.40
C SER A 21 -2.31 -5.71 -8.57
N ARG A 22 -2.43 -4.40 -8.82
CA ARG A 22 -3.39 -3.89 -9.79
C ARG A 22 -2.74 -3.55 -11.12
N ARG A 23 -1.48 -3.10 -11.11
CA ARG A 23 -0.82 -2.61 -12.33
C ARG A 23 0.69 -2.42 -12.19
N GLU A 24 1.44 -3.04 -13.10
CA GLU A 24 2.78 -2.57 -13.48
C GLU A 24 2.58 -1.44 -14.51
N LEU A 25 3.14 -0.25 -14.25
CA LEU A 25 2.84 0.96 -15.06
C LEU A 25 4.00 1.38 -15.96
N SER A 26 5.13 0.71 -15.85
CA SER A 26 6.24 0.79 -16.78
C SER A 26 6.29 -0.45 -17.66
N PHE A 27 7.20 -0.47 -18.63
CA PHE A 27 7.50 -1.72 -19.33
C PHE A 27 7.87 -2.82 -18.31
N PRO A 28 7.43 -4.08 -18.53
CA PRO A 28 7.64 -5.19 -17.59
C PRO A 28 9.11 -5.45 -17.27
N GLU A 29 10.03 -5.04 -18.15
CA GLU A 29 11.47 -5.18 -17.98
C GLU A 29 12.07 -4.12 -17.04
N GLN A 30 11.40 -2.97 -16.88
CA GLN A 30 11.92 -1.83 -16.11
C GLN A 30 11.30 -1.72 -14.72
N ARG A 31 10.03 -2.11 -14.54
CA ARG A 31 9.27 -2.08 -13.27
C ARG A 31 9.54 -0.83 -12.43
N LEU A 32 9.45 0.34 -13.08
CA LEU A 32 9.73 1.63 -12.45
C LEU A 32 8.65 2.01 -11.44
N VAL A 33 7.39 1.63 -11.68
CA VAL A 33 6.27 1.91 -10.78
C VAL A 33 5.31 0.72 -10.73
N GLU A 34 4.99 0.30 -9.51
CA GLU A 34 4.05 -0.78 -9.20
C GLU A 34 2.99 -0.28 -8.20
N GLN A 35 1.73 -0.67 -8.41
CA GLN A 35 0.62 -0.34 -7.52
C GLN A 35 -0.01 -1.57 -6.90
N TRP A 36 -0.17 -1.53 -5.57
CA TRP A 36 -0.95 -2.51 -4.83
C TRP A 36 -2.10 -1.85 -4.09
N HIS A 37 -3.23 -2.54 -4.14
CA HIS A 37 -4.35 -2.27 -3.26
C HIS A 37 -4.47 -3.41 -2.27
N ALA A 38 -4.41 -3.05 -1.00
CA ALA A 38 -4.68 -3.97 0.08
C ALA A 38 -6.08 -3.69 0.63
N ALA A 39 -6.88 -4.72 0.87
CA ALA A 39 -8.18 -4.62 1.49
C ALA A 39 -8.25 -5.55 2.71
N VAL A 40 -8.88 -5.07 3.78
CA VAL A 40 -9.16 -5.85 4.99
C VAL A 40 -10.65 -6.12 5.00
N TYR A 41 -10.98 -7.39 5.06
CA TYR A 41 -12.33 -7.90 5.16
C TYR A 41 -12.54 -8.52 6.53
N PHE A 42 -13.76 -8.37 7.02
CA PHE A 42 -14.27 -9.03 8.19
C PHE A 42 -15.47 -9.88 7.78
N ALA A 43 -15.46 -11.15 8.18
CA ALA A 43 -16.58 -12.07 8.03
C ALA A 43 -16.93 -12.64 9.41
N ASP A 44 -18.23 -12.77 9.70
CA ASP A 44 -18.72 -13.50 10.87
C ASP A 44 -18.48 -15.01 10.65
N ASP A 45 -18.15 -15.79 11.69
CA ASP A 45 -17.89 -17.24 11.57
C ASP A 45 -19.09 -18.04 11.02
N SER A 46 -20.28 -17.43 11.00
CA SER A 46 -21.49 -18.00 10.38
C SER A 46 -21.60 -17.79 8.87
N ALA A 47 -20.74 -16.95 8.28
CA ALA A 47 -20.71 -16.70 6.84
C ALA A 47 -19.82 -17.72 6.13
N ASP A 48 -20.35 -18.35 5.07
CA ASP A 48 -19.54 -19.17 4.18
C ASP A 48 -18.52 -18.25 3.48
N LEU A 49 -17.23 -18.43 3.78
CA LEU A 49 -16.12 -17.57 3.29
C LEU A 49 -15.91 -17.61 1.76
N GLU A 50 -16.66 -18.47 1.07
CA GLU A 50 -16.72 -18.56 -0.40
C GLU A 50 -17.76 -17.59 -0.99
N ASP A 51 -18.74 -17.15 -0.20
CA ASP A 51 -19.71 -16.13 -0.61
C ASP A 51 -19.18 -14.73 -0.24
N GLU A 52 -18.65 -14.03 -1.24
CA GLU A 52 -18.14 -12.65 -1.09
C GLU A 52 -19.18 -11.65 -0.56
N ASP A 53 -20.47 -12.01 -0.63
CA ASP A 53 -21.59 -11.14 -0.25
C ASP A 53 -21.70 -10.92 1.27
N ASP A 54 -21.12 -11.78 2.10
CA ASP A 54 -21.17 -11.67 3.58
C ASP A 54 -19.90 -11.04 4.19
N ALA A 55 -18.86 -10.79 3.38
CA ALA A 55 -17.62 -10.20 3.83
C ALA A 55 -17.67 -8.66 3.78
N GLN A 56 -17.53 -8.00 4.93
CA GLN A 56 -17.51 -6.54 4.99
C GLN A 56 -16.08 -6.00 4.84
N ILE A 57 -15.86 -5.08 3.90
CA ILE A 57 -14.61 -4.31 3.84
C ILE A 57 -14.56 -3.34 5.02
N VAL A 58 -13.59 -3.56 5.92
CA VAL A 58 -13.36 -2.74 7.12
C VAL A 58 -12.14 -1.84 6.99
N GLY A 59 -11.33 -2.04 5.95
CA GLY A 59 -10.19 -1.20 5.67
C GLY A 59 -9.60 -1.37 4.28
N HIS A 60 -8.84 -0.37 3.84
CA HIS A 60 -8.07 -0.44 2.61
C HIS A 60 -6.80 0.40 2.67
N ALA A 61 -5.79 -0.02 1.91
CA ALA A 61 -4.56 0.72 1.66
C ALA A 61 -4.22 0.74 0.18
N HIS A 62 -3.67 1.87 -0.28
CA HIS A 62 -3.07 2.03 -1.59
C HIS A 62 -1.58 2.30 -1.40
N VAL A 63 -0.75 1.41 -1.93
CA VAL A 63 0.70 1.47 -1.85
C VAL A 63 1.26 1.54 -3.25
N VAL A 64 2.18 2.47 -3.47
CA VAL A 64 2.91 2.62 -4.73
C VAL A 64 4.39 2.40 -4.43
N LYS A 65 5.01 1.45 -5.12
CA LYS A 65 6.47 1.33 -5.15
C LYS A 65 6.96 1.98 -6.41
N CYS A 66 7.98 2.80 -6.27
CA CYS A 66 8.75 3.29 -7.40
C CYS A 66 10.22 2.96 -7.24
N ARG A 67 10.88 2.70 -8.36
CA ARG A 67 12.33 2.57 -8.43
C ARG A 67 12.91 3.93 -8.83
N LEU A 68 13.62 4.57 -7.92
CA LEU A 68 14.26 5.85 -8.10
C LEU A 68 15.45 5.77 -9.06
N GLY A 69 15.88 6.94 -9.56
CA GLY A 69 17.03 7.10 -10.44
C GLY A 69 16.71 7.15 -11.92
N GLU A 70 15.42 7.20 -12.28
CA GLU A 70 14.96 7.34 -13.67
C GLU A 70 13.93 8.48 -13.77
N PRO A 71 14.12 9.48 -14.65
CA PRO A 71 13.23 10.64 -14.74
C PRO A 71 11.78 10.26 -15.05
N ALA A 72 11.59 9.18 -15.81
CA ALA A 72 10.27 8.65 -16.16
C ALA A 72 9.41 8.26 -14.94
N VAL A 73 10.01 8.01 -13.77
CA VAL A 73 9.29 7.72 -12.53
C VAL A 73 8.40 8.90 -12.13
N PHE A 74 8.92 10.12 -12.24
CA PHE A 74 8.16 11.33 -11.90
C PHE A 74 6.94 11.47 -12.82
N ASP A 75 7.15 11.35 -14.13
CA ASP A 75 6.08 11.45 -15.13
C ASP A 75 5.00 10.38 -14.92
N ILE A 76 5.41 9.15 -14.57
CA ILE A 76 4.46 8.08 -14.25
C ILE A 76 3.66 8.47 -13.02
N LEU A 77 4.29 8.85 -11.91
CA LEU A 77 3.60 9.23 -10.67
C LEU A 77 2.64 10.43 -10.85
N ASP A 78 3.08 11.44 -11.58
CA ASP A 78 2.29 12.63 -11.94
C ASP A 78 1.01 12.25 -12.71
N SER A 79 1.11 11.29 -13.62
CA SER A 79 -0.01 10.86 -14.45
C SER A 79 -1.08 10.02 -13.73
N LEU A 80 -0.79 9.52 -12.52
CA LEU A 80 -1.66 8.56 -11.83
C LEU A 80 -2.80 9.21 -11.08
N GLU A 81 -2.47 10.04 -10.09
CA GLU A 81 -3.44 10.68 -9.21
C GLU A 81 -2.90 12.05 -8.75
N PRO A 82 -3.76 13.07 -8.57
CA PRO A 82 -3.32 14.40 -8.10
C PRO A 82 -2.59 14.37 -6.75
N ASP A 83 -2.99 13.46 -5.86
CA ASP A 83 -2.34 13.29 -4.56
C ASP A 83 -0.90 12.76 -4.72
N LEU A 84 -0.68 11.86 -5.68
CA LEU A 84 0.64 11.31 -5.99
C LEU A 84 1.54 12.35 -6.64
N HIS A 85 1.00 13.25 -7.47
CA HIS A 85 1.74 14.41 -8.00
C HIS A 85 2.32 15.27 -6.87
N ALA A 86 1.50 15.61 -5.87
CA ALA A 86 1.94 16.46 -4.78
C ALA A 86 3.05 15.78 -3.95
N VAL A 87 2.94 14.47 -3.72
CA VAL A 87 3.97 13.69 -3.02
C VAL A 87 5.23 13.57 -3.87
N SER A 88 5.12 13.23 -5.15
CA SER A 88 6.27 13.07 -6.04
C SER A 88 7.02 14.39 -6.23
N ALA A 89 6.32 15.51 -6.38
CA ALA A 89 6.93 16.84 -6.50
C ALA A 89 7.65 17.30 -5.23
N ALA A 90 7.24 16.80 -4.05
CA ALA A 90 7.91 17.11 -2.80
C ALA A 90 9.18 16.26 -2.58
N VAL A 91 9.21 15.02 -3.08
CA VAL A 91 10.23 14.05 -2.70
C VAL A 91 11.15 13.60 -3.84
N ILE A 92 10.77 13.78 -5.10
CA ILE A 92 11.51 13.31 -6.27
C ILE A 92 11.84 14.51 -7.17
N ASP A 93 13.10 14.66 -7.55
CA ASP A 93 13.50 15.59 -8.59
C ASP A 93 13.00 15.08 -9.96
N PRO A 94 12.17 15.86 -10.68
CA PRO A 94 11.63 15.45 -11.98
C PRO A 94 12.70 15.28 -13.06
N VAL A 95 13.89 15.89 -12.91
CA VAL A 95 14.94 15.83 -13.92
C VAL A 95 15.76 14.53 -13.81
N SER A 96 16.07 14.09 -12.60
CA SER A 96 16.89 12.90 -12.35
C SER A 96 16.07 11.65 -11.99
N GLY A 97 14.86 11.82 -11.47
CA GLY A 97 14.11 10.74 -10.84
C GLY A 97 14.69 10.26 -9.50
N CYS A 98 15.69 10.96 -8.98
CA CYS A 98 16.26 10.74 -7.65
C CYS A 98 15.49 11.53 -6.59
N PRO A 99 15.70 11.26 -5.29
CA PRO A 99 15.20 12.12 -4.23
C PRO A 99 15.67 13.57 -4.43
N THR A 100 14.87 14.54 -3.98
CA THR A 100 15.31 15.94 -3.87
C THR A 100 16.44 16.08 -2.85
N GLU A 101 17.29 17.10 -2.95
CA GLU A 101 18.41 17.31 -2.00
C GLU A 101 17.94 17.31 -0.54
N GLU A 102 16.77 17.90 -0.26
CA GLU A 102 16.17 17.93 1.10
C GLU A 102 15.82 16.53 1.64
N VAL A 103 15.49 15.59 0.75
CA VAL A 103 15.12 14.21 1.11
C VAL A 103 16.35 13.30 1.05
N GLU A 104 17.28 13.55 0.14
CA GLU A 104 18.50 12.76 -0.08
C GLU A 104 19.31 12.60 1.22
N ASP A 105 19.47 13.69 1.97
CA ASP A 105 20.16 13.70 3.27
C ASP A 105 19.46 12.83 4.34
N GLU A 106 18.13 12.71 4.28
CA GLU A 106 17.31 11.93 5.22
C GLU A 106 17.22 10.45 4.83
N VAL A 107 17.43 10.13 3.56
CA VAL A 107 17.35 8.76 3.01
C VAL A 107 18.73 8.18 2.67
N GLU A 108 19.81 8.79 3.16
CA GLU A 108 21.17 8.31 2.97
C GLU A 108 21.29 6.83 3.43
N GLY A 109 21.57 5.94 2.48
CA GLY A 109 21.69 4.50 2.72
C GLY A 109 20.44 3.66 2.41
N PHE A 110 19.33 4.26 2.00
CA PHE A 110 18.18 3.53 1.46
C PHE A 110 18.45 3.05 0.02
N GLY A 111 17.85 1.91 -0.35
CA GLY A 111 18.01 1.32 -1.68
C GLY A 111 17.30 2.12 -2.79
N GLN A 112 17.27 1.57 -4.00
CA GLN A 112 16.62 2.21 -5.16
C GLN A 112 15.09 2.20 -5.08
N ASP A 113 14.50 1.43 -4.17
CA ASP A 113 13.06 1.27 -4.07
C ASP A 113 12.49 2.26 -3.04
N PHE A 114 11.56 3.08 -3.48
CA PHE A 114 10.81 4.04 -2.67
C PHE A 114 9.35 3.65 -2.60
N LEU A 115 8.75 3.77 -1.41
CA LEU A 115 7.39 3.32 -1.14
C LEU A 115 6.55 4.50 -0.69
N ILE A 116 5.49 4.78 -1.46
CA ILE A 116 4.49 5.79 -1.18
C ILE A 116 3.25 5.11 -0.64
N LEU A 117 2.92 5.40 0.60
CA LEU A 117 1.63 5.03 1.18
C LEU A 117 0.60 6.11 0.85
N ASN A 118 -0.03 6.01 -0.31
CA ASN A 118 -0.89 7.06 -0.83
C ASN A 118 -2.17 7.23 0.00
N ARG A 119 -2.77 6.12 0.45
CA ARG A 119 -4.02 6.17 1.22
C ARG A 119 -4.12 4.98 2.15
N VAL A 120 -4.52 5.22 3.40
CA VAL A 120 -4.97 4.18 4.33
C VAL A 120 -6.26 4.66 4.98
N GLN A 121 -7.30 3.83 4.93
CA GLN A 121 -8.55 4.11 5.59
C GLN A 121 -9.03 2.87 6.34
N MET A 122 -9.55 3.10 7.54
CA MET A 122 -10.17 2.08 8.38
C MET A 122 -11.53 2.58 8.85
N ALA A 123 -12.50 1.69 8.86
CA ALA A 123 -13.82 1.93 9.44
C ALA A 123 -13.68 2.33 10.91
N LYS A 124 -14.55 3.23 11.39
CA LYS A 124 -14.40 3.89 12.70
C LYS A 124 -14.26 2.91 13.87
N GLY A 125 -15.01 1.80 13.85
CA GLY A 125 -14.97 0.76 14.89
C GLY A 125 -13.71 -0.12 14.88
N TRP A 126 -12.90 0.00 13.83
CA TRP A 126 -11.71 -0.82 13.58
C TRP A 126 -10.40 -0.02 13.65
N ARG A 127 -10.47 1.24 14.10
CA ARG A 127 -9.29 2.11 14.26
C ARG A 127 -8.60 1.81 15.58
N GLY A 128 -7.27 1.78 15.60
CA GLY A 128 -6.47 1.55 16.81
C GLY A 128 -6.22 0.08 17.12
N GLU A 129 -7.01 -0.81 16.53
CA GLU A 129 -6.67 -2.22 16.33
C GLU A 129 -5.40 -2.28 15.45
N ALA A 130 -4.41 -3.12 15.78
CA ALA A 130 -3.12 -3.22 15.05
C ALA A 130 -3.25 -3.65 13.56
N LEU A 131 -4.45 -3.63 13.00
CA LEU A 131 -4.84 -3.98 11.64
C LEU A 131 -4.19 -3.08 10.59
N ALA A 132 -4.07 -1.77 10.86
CA ALA A 132 -3.37 -0.87 9.95
C ALA A 132 -1.88 -1.26 9.84
N ALA A 133 -1.25 -1.67 10.95
CA ALA A 133 0.12 -2.15 10.94
C ALA A 133 0.24 -3.50 10.23
N GLY A 134 -0.68 -4.43 10.47
CA GLY A 134 -0.72 -5.73 9.77
C GLY A 134 -0.93 -5.59 8.26
N LEU A 135 -1.78 -4.65 7.84
CA LEU A 135 -2.02 -4.33 6.43
C LEU A 135 -0.75 -3.81 5.74
N LEU A 136 -0.04 -2.90 6.41
CA LEU A 136 1.22 -2.36 5.91
C LEU A 136 2.30 -3.44 5.86
N GLN A 137 2.47 -4.23 6.93
CA GLN A 137 3.44 -5.33 6.94
C GLN A 137 3.20 -6.33 5.80
N LYS A 138 1.95 -6.68 5.53
CA LYS A 138 1.61 -7.62 4.46
C LYS A 138 1.86 -7.02 3.08
N SER A 139 1.61 -5.72 2.91
CA SER A 139 1.89 -5.01 1.65
C SER A 139 3.38 -4.87 1.37
N LEU A 140 4.21 -4.81 2.42
CA LEU A 140 5.67 -4.66 2.33
C LEU A 140 6.44 -5.99 2.26
N ALA A 141 5.77 -7.12 2.51
CA ALA A 141 6.39 -8.45 2.50
C ALA A 141 6.39 -9.11 1.10
N HIS A 142 5.90 -8.42 0.08
CA HIS A 142 5.84 -8.84 -1.32
C HIS A 142 6.86 -8.07 -2.17
#